data_AF-A0A962UIX0-F1
#
_entry.id   AF-A0A962UIX0-F1
#
_cell.length_a   1.000
_cell.length_b   1.000
_cell.length_c   1.000
_cell.angle_alpha   90.00
_cell.angle_beta   90.00
_cell.angle_gamma   90.00
#
_symmetry.space_group_name_H-M   'P 1'
#
loop_
_entity.id
_entity.type
_entity.pdbx_description
1 polymer ?
#
loop_
_entity_poly.entity_id
_entity_poly.type
_entity_poly.pdbx_seq_one_letter_code
_entity_poly.pdbx_strand_id
1 'polypeptide(L)' 'ITAGTDHPLVVEYPVPGGEPCPYIHVRGRLCALLSRAVFVELVEWGEEQRVANERIYGVWSQGQFFNLGRLDE' A
#
# COMPACT_ATOMS: atom_id res chain seq x y z
N ILE A 1 4.45 6.75 13.08
CA ILE A 1 5.18 6.50 11.81
C ILE A 1 4.31 7.11 10.73
N THR A 2 4.89 7.91 9.83
CA THR A 2 4.17 8.55 8.73
C THR A 2 4.63 7.91 7.44
N ALA A 3 3.71 7.44 6.59
CA ALA A 3 4.07 6.88 5.28
C ALA A 3 4.72 7.97 4.42
N GLY A 4 5.90 7.69 3.88
CA GLY A 4 6.72 8.67 3.18
C GLY A 4 8.03 8.06 2.68
N THR A 5 8.94 8.88 2.20
CA THR A 5 10.24 8.42 1.64
C THR A 5 11.03 7.55 2.62
N ASP A 6 11.03 7.88 3.91
CA ASP A 6 11.76 7.13 4.95
C ASP A 6 10.99 5.89 5.43
N HIS A 7 9.68 5.87 5.21
CA HIS A 7 8.75 4.84 5.68
C HIS A 7 7.82 4.42 4.54
N PRO A 8 8.35 3.80 3.46
CA PRO A 8 7.51 3.35 2.37
C PRO A 8 6.48 2.33 2.84
N LEU A 9 5.25 2.48 2.33
CA LEU A 9 4.17 1.50 2.42
C LEU A 9 4.21 0.61 1.16
N VAL A 10 4.23 -0.70 1.35
CA VAL A 10 4.27 -1.70 0.27
C VAL A 10 3.24 -2.78 0.55
N VAL A 11 2.52 -3.22 -0.47
CA VAL A 11 1.62 -4.37 -0.40
C VAL A 11 2.23 -5.52 -1.16
N GLU A 12 2.50 -6.62 -0.47
CA GLU A 12 3.03 -7.85 -1.07
C GLU A 12 1.95 -8.91 -1.17
N TYR A 13 2.09 -9.79 -2.17
CA TYR A 13 1.25 -10.98 -2.36
C TYR A 13 2.16 -12.20 -2.33
N PRO A 14 2.41 -12.80 -1.14
CA PRO A 14 3.36 -13.92 -1.00
C PRO A 14 2.95 -15.16 -1.81
N VAL A 15 1.65 -15.30 -2.09
CA VAL A 15 1.06 -16.36 -2.90
C VAL A 15 0.28 -15.70 -4.04
N PRO A 16 0.45 -16.15 -5.30
CA PRO A 16 -0.37 -15.66 -6.41
C PRO A 16 -1.87 -15.84 -6.13
N GLY A 17 -2.65 -14.75 -6.20
CA GLY A 17 -4.08 -14.75 -5.85
C GLY A 17 -4.38 -14.89 -4.34
N GLY A 18 -3.37 -14.83 -3.48
CA GLY A 18 -3.52 -14.87 -2.03
C GLY A 18 -3.89 -13.51 -1.41
N GLU A 19 -3.93 -13.48 -0.09
CA GLU A 19 -4.27 -12.25 0.65
C GLU A 19 -3.13 -11.22 0.61
N PRO A 20 -3.45 -9.91 0.56
CA PRO A 20 -2.46 -8.85 0.60
C PRO A 20 -1.79 -8.78 1.97
N CYS A 21 -0.47 -8.63 1.97
CA CYS A 21 0.36 -8.43 3.15
C CYS A 21 0.94 -7.00 3.11
N PRO A 22 0.24 -6.01 3.71
CA PRO A 22 0.67 -4.62 3.72
C PRO A 22 1.74 -4.35 4.80
N TYR A 23 2.88 -3.82 4.40
CA TYR A 23 3.99 -3.47 5.29
C TYR A 23 4.36 -2.00 5.21
N ILE A 24 4.68 -1.39 6.36
CA ILE A 24 5.34 -0.09 6.42
C ILE A 24 6.75 -0.25 6.97
N HIS A 25 7.74 0.32 6.28
CA HIS A 25 9.11 0.34 6.78
C HIS A 25 9.21 1.22 8.04
N VAL A 26 9.77 0.66 9.12
CA VAL A 26 9.93 1.35 10.40
C VAL A 26 11.32 1.94 10.53
N ARG A 27 12.36 1.11 10.33
CA ARG A 27 13.79 1.48 10.37
C ARG A 27 14.68 0.30 9.99
N GLY A 28 15.83 0.56 9.38
CA GLY A 28 16.84 -0.47 9.11
C GLY A 28 16.26 -1.64 8.29
N ARG A 29 16.11 -2.82 8.92
CA ARG A 29 15.46 -4.01 8.32
C ARG A 29 14.12 -4.36 8.97
N LEU A 30 13.55 -3.45 9.75
CA LEU A 30 12.29 -3.64 10.45
C LEU A 30 11.14 -3.06 9.63
N CYS A 31 10.24 -3.92 9.19
CA CYS A 31 8.95 -3.57 8.61
C CYS A 31 7.83 -4.02 9.56
N ALA A 32 6.78 -3.22 9.67
CA ALA A 32 5.59 -3.56 10.44
C ALA A 32 4.48 -4.01 9.49
N LEU A 33 3.94 -5.21 9.72
CA LEU A 33 2.71 -5.66 9.07
C LEU A 33 1.55 -4.82 9.61
N LEU A 34 0.79 -4.19 8.72
CA LEU A 34 -0.42 -3.48 9.09
C LEU A 34 -1.49 -4.51 9.51
N SER A 35 -2.29 -4.16 10.52
CA SER A 35 -3.46 -4.95 10.83
C SER A 35 -4.48 -4.85 9.71
N ARG A 36 -5.34 -5.87 9.58
CA ARG A 36 -6.42 -5.87 8.59
C ARG A 36 -7.32 -4.64 8.73
N ALA A 37 -7.63 -4.22 9.96
CA ALA A 37 -8.47 -3.05 10.21
C ALA A 37 -7.85 -1.78 9.61
N VAL A 38 -6.58 -1.51 9.88
CA VAL A 38 -5.86 -0.35 9.34
C VAL A 38 -5.77 -0.43 7.82
N PHE A 39 -5.53 -1.62 7.25
CA PHE A 39 -5.49 -1.75 5.79
C PHE A 39 -6.85 -1.49 5.14
N VAL A 40 -7.95 -1.94 5.74
CA VAL A 40 -9.31 -1.66 5.25
C VAL A 40 -9.60 -0.15 5.30
N GLU A 41 -9.24 0.54 6.39
CA GLU A 41 -9.37 2.00 6.48
C GLU A 41 -8.57 2.73 5.38
N LEU A 42 -7.34 2.27 5.10
CA LEU A 42 -6.55 2.81 3.98
C LEU A 42 -7.22 2.58 2.63
N VAL A 43 -7.82 1.40 2.41
CA VAL A 43 -8.57 1.11 1.19
C VAL A 43 -9.80 2.03 1.08
N GLU A 44 -10.50 2.32 2.17
CA GLU A 44 -11.64 3.24 2.16
C GLU A 44 -11.24 4.69 1.80
N TRP A 45 -10.03 5.12 2.18
CA TRP A 45 -9.49 6.44 1.82
C TRP A 45 -8.73 6.46 0.50
N GLY A 46 -8.55 5.30 -0.13
CA GLY A 46 -7.82 5.19 -1.38
C GLY A 46 -8.53 5.88 -2.54
N GLU A 47 -7.77 6.14 -3.58
CA GLU A 47 -8.26 6.66 -4.84
C GLU A 47 -7.63 5.92 -6.02
N GLU A 48 -8.36 5.89 -7.13
CA GLU A 48 -7.87 5.35 -8.41
C GLU A 48 -6.91 6.37 -9.05
N GLN A 49 -5.74 5.90 -9.43
CA GLN A 49 -4.79 6.62 -10.26
C GLN A 49 -4.54 5.84 -11.56
N ARG A 50 -4.33 6.58 -12.65
CA ARG A 50 -3.96 6.00 -13.95
C ARG A 50 -2.48 6.19 -14.18
N VAL A 51 -1.73 5.09 -14.23
CA VAL A 51 -0.30 5.10 -14.50
C VAL A 51 -0.02 4.15 -15.66
N ALA A 52 0.61 4.67 -16.73
CA ALA A 52 1.02 3.87 -17.88
C ALA A 52 -0.09 2.96 -18.46
N ASN A 53 -1.33 3.45 -18.48
CA ASN A 53 -2.52 2.74 -18.96
C ASN A 53 -3.06 1.61 -18.05
N GLU A 54 -2.53 1.48 -16.83
CA GLU A 54 -3.06 0.60 -15.78
C GLU A 54 -3.86 1.41 -14.73
N ARG A 55 -4.95 0.84 -14.20
CA ARG A 55 -5.67 1.41 -13.06
C ARG A 55 -5.11 0.85 -11.76
N ILE A 56 -4.43 1.72 -11.03
CA ILE A 56 -3.89 1.41 -9.71
C ILE A 56 -4.74 2.07 -8.64
N TYR A 57 -4.95 1.36 -7.53
CA TYR A 57 -5.63 1.89 -6.37
C TYR A 57 -4.62 2.13 -5.27
N GLY A 58 -4.72 3.27 -4.59
CA GLY A 58 -3.71 3.64 -3.62
C GLY A 58 -4.09 4.83 -2.77
N VAL A 59 -3.20 5.20 -1.86
CA VAL A 59 -3.41 6.31 -0.91
C VAL A 59 -2.30 7.34 -1.03
N TRP A 60 -2.64 8.61 -0.82
CA TRP A 60 -1.67 9.67 -0.70
C TRP A 60 -1.18 9.84 0.73
N SER A 61 0.12 9.98 0.88
CA SER A 61 0.73 10.45 2.12
C SER A 61 1.99 11.24 1.81
N GLN A 62 2.16 12.39 2.47
CA GLN A 62 3.34 13.25 2.27
C GLN A 62 3.60 13.64 0.80
N GLY A 63 2.54 13.81 0.00
CA GLY A 63 2.66 14.13 -1.43
C GLY A 63 3.18 12.97 -2.31
N GLN A 64 3.23 11.76 -1.76
CA GLN A 64 3.57 10.53 -2.48
C GLN A 64 2.34 9.59 -2.54
N PHE A 65 2.17 8.94 -3.68
CA PHE A 65 1.14 7.92 -3.89
C PHE A 65 1.68 6.53 -3.58
N PHE A 66 0.98 5.78 -2.72
CA PHE A 66 1.32 4.42 -2.33
C PHE A 66 0.30 3.44 -2.91
N ASN A 67 0.78 2.52 -3.74
CA ASN A 67 -0.06 1.49 -4.38
C ASN A 67 -0.53 0.46 -3.33
N LEU A 68 -1.84 0.27 -3.23
CA LEU A 68 -2.50 -0.72 -2.38
C LEU A 68 -2.96 -1.97 -3.16
N GLY A 69 -3.05 -1.89 -4.49
CA GLY A 69 -3.49 -2.98 -5.36
C GLY A 69 -3.83 -2.53 -6.78
N ARG A 70 -3.97 -3.49 -7.69
CA ARG A 70 -4.46 -3.27 -9.06
C ARG A 70 -5.98 -3.51 -9.10
N LEU A 71 -6.70 -2.71 -9.88
CA LEU A 71 -8.15 -2.87 -10.07
C LEU A 71 -8.51 -3.73 -11.28
N ASP A 72 -7.51 -4.13 -12.07
CA ASP A 72 -7.67 -4.85 -13.34
C ASP A 72 -7.34 -6.37 -13.23
N GLU A 73 -7.41 -6.94 -12.03
CA GLU A 73 -7.33 -8.40 -11.78
C GLU A 73 -8.71 -9.04 -11.52
#